data_AF-A0A5K3FGR3-F1
#
_entry.id   AF-A0A5K3FGR3-F1
#
_cell.length_a   1.000
_cell.length_b   1.000
_cell.length_c   1.000
_cell.angle_alpha   90.00
_cell.angle_beta   90.00
_cell.angle_gamma   90.00
#
_symmetry.space_group_name_H-M   'P 1'
#
loop_
_entity.id
_entity.type
_entity.pdbx_description
1 polymer ?
#
loop_
_entity_poly.entity_id
_entity_poly.type
_entity_poly.pdbx_seq_one_letter_code
_entity_poly.pdbx_strand_id
1 'polypeptide(L)'
;MSTNTQIGALFEEVDSDHNGFITQDDLADYVKHNNLPERTIDDWFKWFDFGNTGKITYEDMCETLGISMTKTYSKKVEEKRELIKKGKILPPKHMPEQYAAPKPKPSLLEDVNVLYTGKTEPGLLEDAVTAVKENADKEEFKKESQLARVLKESMEKKWGRYWQVIVSRSTFGCAVGHEDNYFIHFKYRHHLFILYRTTE
;
A
#
# COMPACT_ATOMS: atom_id res chain seq x y z
N MET A 1 14.23 -4.22 -37.37
CA MET A 1 13.89 -3.64 -36.05
C MET A 1 12.38 -3.68 -35.93
N SER A 2 11.84 -4.32 -34.91
CA SER A 2 10.41 -4.21 -34.61
C SER A 2 10.13 -2.82 -34.04
N THR A 3 9.03 -2.21 -34.46
CA THR A 3 8.60 -0.90 -33.95
C THR A 3 8.01 -1.04 -32.55
N ASN A 4 8.04 0.01 -31.73
CA ASN A 4 7.45 0.01 -30.39
C ASN A 4 5.99 -0.47 -30.41
N THR A 5 5.21 -0.05 -31.40
CA THR A 5 3.82 -0.51 -31.61
C THR A 5 3.71 -2.03 -31.84
N GLN A 6 4.64 -2.64 -32.57
CA GLN A 6 4.66 -4.09 -32.79
C GLN A 6 5.00 -4.86 -31.51
N ILE A 7 5.88 -4.29 -30.67
CA ILE A 7 6.23 -4.89 -29.37
C ILE A 7 5.03 -4.82 -28.41
N GLY A 8 4.27 -3.72 -28.43
CA GLY A 8 3.01 -3.62 -27.67
C GLY A 8 1.95 -4.64 -28.13
N ALA A 9 1.75 -4.78 -29.44
CA ALA A 9 0.82 -5.77 -29.98
C ALA A 9 1.22 -7.21 -29.60
N LEU A 10 2.52 -7.52 -29.64
CA LEU A 10 3.05 -8.81 -29.23
C LEU A 10 2.77 -9.10 -27.74
N PHE A 11 2.87 -8.09 -26.88
CA PHE A 11 2.52 -8.25 -25.47
C PHE A 11 1.04 -8.58 -25.26
N GLU A 12 0.14 -7.90 -25.99
CA GLU A 12 -1.30 -8.21 -25.93
C GLU A 12 -1.62 -9.64 -26.39
N GLU A 13 -0.81 -10.21 -27.29
CA GLU A 13 -0.93 -11.60 -27.74
C GLU A 13 -0.38 -12.60 -26.72
N VAL A 14 0.73 -12.28 -26.04
CA VAL A 14 1.32 -13.14 -25.01
C VAL A 14 0.42 -13.15 -23.75
N ASP A 15 -0.11 -12.00 -23.33
CA ASP A 15 -1.08 -11.86 -22.22
C ASP A 15 -2.50 -12.28 -22.65
N SER A 16 -2.63 -13.55 -23.05
CA SER A 16 -3.88 -14.14 -23.53
C SER A 16 -4.96 -14.23 -22.46
N ASP A 17 -4.58 -14.29 -21.18
CA ASP A 17 -5.52 -14.29 -20.08
C ASP A 17 -5.91 -12.87 -19.66
N HIS A 18 -5.27 -11.83 -20.20
CA HIS A 18 -5.56 -10.42 -19.95
C HIS A 18 -5.47 -10.05 -18.46
N ASN A 19 -4.49 -10.62 -17.76
CA ASN A 19 -4.25 -10.28 -16.36
C ASN A 19 -3.36 -9.02 -16.20
N GLY A 20 -2.81 -8.52 -17.30
CA GLY A 20 -1.98 -7.32 -17.36
C GLY A 20 -0.52 -7.53 -17.01
N PHE A 21 -0.03 -8.77 -16.99
CA PHE A 21 1.37 -9.10 -16.83
C PHE A 21 1.71 -10.43 -17.51
N ILE A 22 2.96 -10.61 -17.92
CA ILE A 22 3.44 -11.88 -18.44
C ILE A 22 4.58 -12.39 -17.56
N THR A 23 4.59 -13.69 -17.33
CA THR A 23 5.67 -14.38 -16.64
C THR A 23 6.69 -14.91 -17.65
N GLN A 24 7.83 -15.38 -17.13
CA GLN A 24 8.81 -16.06 -17.96
C GLN A 24 8.21 -17.32 -18.63
N ASP A 25 7.33 -18.04 -17.94
CA ASP A 25 6.66 -19.22 -18.46
C ASP A 25 5.71 -18.86 -19.60
N ASP A 26 4.89 -17.80 -19.44
CA ASP A 26 3.95 -17.34 -20.48
C ASP A 26 4.68 -16.95 -21.77
N LEU A 27 5.80 -16.23 -21.62
CA LEU A 27 6.62 -15.81 -22.75
C LEU A 27 7.37 -16.99 -23.38
N ALA A 28 7.87 -17.92 -22.58
CA ALA A 28 8.54 -19.13 -23.07
C ALA A 28 7.59 -20.02 -23.88
N ASP A 29 6.36 -20.21 -23.39
CA ASP A 29 5.33 -20.96 -24.10
C ASP A 29 4.96 -20.29 -25.43
N TYR A 30 4.80 -18.95 -25.44
CA TYR A 30 4.52 -18.21 -26.66
C TYR A 30 5.69 -18.30 -27.68
N VAL A 31 6.93 -18.14 -27.22
CA VAL A 31 8.15 -18.23 -28.05
C VAL A 31 8.25 -19.61 -28.70
N LYS A 32 8.02 -20.67 -27.92
CA LYS A 32 8.01 -22.05 -28.40
C LYS A 32 6.89 -22.30 -29.40
N HIS A 33 5.68 -21.82 -29.12
CA HIS A 33 4.52 -22.02 -30.01
C HIS A 33 4.70 -21.33 -31.36
N ASN A 34 5.31 -20.14 -31.36
CA ASN A 34 5.50 -19.33 -32.56
C ASN A 34 6.86 -19.55 -33.26
N ASN A 35 7.66 -20.53 -32.82
CA ASN A 35 9.01 -20.81 -33.31
C ASN A 35 9.93 -19.58 -33.32
N LEU A 36 9.83 -18.75 -32.28
CA LEU A 36 10.67 -17.57 -32.10
C LEU A 36 12.01 -17.96 -31.43
N PRO A 37 13.08 -17.15 -31.59
CA PRO A 37 14.34 -17.41 -30.92
C PRO A 37 14.20 -17.39 -29.40
N GLU A 38 14.77 -18.38 -28.68
CA GLU A 38 14.71 -18.44 -27.21
C GLU A 38 15.29 -17.19 -26.53
N ARG A 39 16.30 -16.55 -27.16
CA ARG A 39 16.86 -15.27 -26.69
C ARG A 39 15.82 -14.15 -26.55
N THR A 40 14.65 -14.27 -27.19
CA THR A 40 13.55 -13.31 -27.09
C THR A 40 13.09 -13.16 -25.64
N ILE A 41 13.14 -14.24 -24.86
CA ILE A 41 12.79 -14.23 -23.44
C ILE A 41 13.79 -13.33 -22.69
N ASP A 42 15.08 -13.59 -22.85
CA ASP A 42 16.13 -12.81 -22.18
C ASP A 42 16.10 -11.33 -22.58
N ASP A 43 15.91 -11.04 -23.88
CA ASP A 43 15.83 -9.67 -24.38
C ASP A 43 14.63 -8.92 -23.78
N TRP A 44 13.48 -9.57 -23.66
CA TRP A 44 12.28 -8.97 -23.07
C TRP A 44 12.45 -8.68 -21.58
N PHE A 45 12.91 -9.66 -20.80
CA PHE A 45 13.12 -9.44 -19.36
C PHE A 45 14.23 -8.42 -19.10
N LYS A 46 15.27 -8.40 -19.92
CA LYS A 46 16.33 -7.38 -19.83
C LYS A 46 15.84 -5.96 -20.10
N TRP A 47 14.86 -5.78 -20.97
CA TRP A 47 14.38 -4.46 -21.38
C TRP A 47 13.16 -3.98 -20.62
N PHE A 48 12.31 -4.89 -20.11
CA PHE A 48 11.01 -4.53 -19.55
C PHE A 48 10.82 -4.95 -18.08
N ASP A 49 11.61 -5.86 -17.51
CA ASP A 49 11.49 -6.23 -16.08
C ASP A 49 12.38 -5.35 -15.20
N PHE A 50 11.99 -4.08 -15.05
CA PHE A 50 12.70 -3.14 -14.18
C PHE A 50 12.55 -3.56 -12.72
N GLY A 51 13.66 -4.00 -12.12
CA GLY A 51 13.68 -4.47 -10.74
C GLY A 51 13.75 -5.99 -10.61
N ASN A 52 13.93 -6.74 -11.71
CA ASN A 52 14.07 -8.20 -11.72
C ASN A 52 12.95 -8.90 -10.93
N THR A 53 11.72 -8.43 -11.13
CA THR A 53 10.52 -8.95 -10.48
C THR A 53 10.15 -10.35 -10.99
N GLY A 54 10.77 -10.79 -12.09
CA GLY A 54 10.47 -12.02 -12.80
C GLY A 54 9.17 -11.94 -13.60
N LYS A 55 8.63 -10.73 -13.81
CA LYS A 55 7.38 -10.47 -14.54
C LYS A 55 7.51 -9.17 -15.33
N ILE A 56 6.80 -9.08 -16.46
CA ILE A 56 6.71 -7.84 -17.24
C ILE A 56 5.25 -7.39 -17.20
N THR A 57 5.00 -6.21 -16.65
CA THR A 57 3.63 -5.67 -16.55
C THR A 57 3.26 -4.81 -17.75
N TYR A 58 1.95 -4.67 -17.97
CA TYR A 58 1.41 -3.73 -18.95
C TYR A 58 1.95 -2.31 -18.75
N GLU A 59 2.12 -1.89 -17.50
CA GLU A 59 2.67 -0.59 -17.12
C GLU A 59 4.15 -0.45 -17.48
N ASP A 60 4.97 -1.47 -17.21
CA ASP A 60 6.40 -1.49 -17.60
C ASP A 60 6.55 -1.34 -19.12
N MET A 61 5.69 -2.02 -19.88
CA MET A 61 5.67 -1.93 -21.34
C MET A 61 5.31 -0.52 -21.83
N CYS A 62 4.31 0.12 -21.22
CA CYS A 62 3.90 1.47 -21.61
C CYS A 62 4.99 2.51 -21.29
N GLU A 63 5.60 2.41 -20.10
CA GLU A 63 6.65 3.32 -19.66
C GLU A 63 7.91 3.21 -20.55
N THR A 64 8.30 1.98 -20.88
CA THR A 64 9.51 1.72 -21.67
C THR A 64 9.37 2.08 -23.13
N LEU A 65 8.22 1.77 -23.72
CA LEU A 65 7.99 1.96 -25.16
C LEU A 65 7.45 3.35 -25.49
N GLY A 66 6.96 4.10 -24.49
CA GLY A 66 6.29 5.38 -24.69
C GLY A 66 5.01 5.25 -25.52
N ILE A 67 4.35 4.10 -25.45
CA ILE A 67 3.09 3.80 -26.16
C ILE A 67 2.00 3.48 -25.15
N SER A 68 0.74 3.61 -25.58
CA SER A 68 -0.41 3.05 -24.90
C SER A 68 -0.87 1.78 -25.60
N MET A 69 -1.20 0.73 -24.85
CA MET A 69 -1.88 -0.45 -25.43
C MET A 69 -3.28 -0.10 -25.97
N THR A 70 -3.88 -1.05 -26.69
CA THR A 70 -5.20 -0.85 -27.27
C THR A 70 -6.26 -0.64 -26.18
N LYS A 71 -7.22 0.25 -26.45
CA LYS A 71 -8.35 0.51 -25.53
C LYS A 71 -9.11 -0.77 -25.16
N THR A 72 -9.21 -1.70 -26.11
CA THR A 72 -9.87 -2.99 -25.92
C THR A 72 -9.10 -3.85 -24.93
N TYR A 73 -7.79 -3.94 -25.07
CA TYR A 73 -6.93 -4.67 -24.14
C TYR A 73 -6.96 -4.06 -22.73
N SER A 74 -6.71 -2.75 -22.61
CA SER A 74 -6.72 -2.06 -21.31
C SER A 74 -8.04 -2.24 -20.56
N LYS A 75 -9.18 -2.22 -21.26
CA LYS A 75 -10.49 -2.47 -20.65
C LYS A 75 -10.63 -3.89 -20.09
N LYS A 76 -10.17 -4.91 -20.83
CA LYS A 76 -10.24 -6.31 -20.39
C LYS A 76 -9.37 -6.56 -19.15
N VAL A 77 -8.17 -5.98 -19.13
CA VAL A 77 -7.26 -6.04 -17.97
C VAL A 77 -7.91 -5.44 -16.73
N GLU A 78 -8.48 -4.23 -16.86
CA GLU A 78 -9.13 -3.54 -15.74
C GLU A 78 -10.35 -4.31 -15.21
N GLU A 79 -11.20 -4.82 -16.11
CA GLU A 79 -12.37 -5.64 -15.74
C GLU A 79 -11.94 -6.90 -14.97
N LYS A 80 -10.89 -7.61 -15.43
CA LYS A 80 -10.39 -8.81 -14.77
C LYS A 80 -9.77 -8.49 -13.40
N ARG A 81 -8.97 -7.44 -13.29
CA ARG A 81 -8.39 -6.96 -12.01
C ARG A 81 -9.48 -6.61 -11.00
N GLU A 82 -10.55 -5.94 -11.43
CA GLU A 82 -11.70 -5.62 -10.58
C GLU A 82 -12.48 -6.85 -10.10
N LEU A 83 -12.61 -7.88 -10.93
CA LEU A 83 -13.23 -9.15 -10.51
C LEU A 83 -12.40 -9.87 -9.43
N ILE A 84 -11.06 -9.82 -9.54
CA ILE A 84 -10.13 -10.39 -8.55
C ILE A 84 -10.25 -9.61 -7.23
N LYS A 85 -10.23 -8.28 -7.30
CA LYS A 85 -10.38 -7.40 -6.14
C LYS A 85 -11.70 -7.59 -5.40
N LYS A 86 -12.78 -7.89 -6.13
CA LYS A 86 -14.10 -8.23 -5.56
C LYS A 86 -14.22 -9.68 -5.07
N GLY A 87 -13.14 -10.46 -5.16
CA GLY A 87 -13.12 -11.87 -4.75
C GLY A 87 -14.00 -12.79 -5.61
N LYS A 88 -14.41 -12.35 -6.81
CA LYS A 88 -15.26 -13.14 -7.72
C LYS A 88 -14.46 -14.21 -8.47
N ILE A 89 -13.16 -13.98 -8.65
CA ILE A 89 -12.23 -14.92 -9.27
C ILE A 89 -10.93 -14.96 -8.46
N LEU A 90 -10.27 -16.12 -8.44
CA LEU A 90 -9.02 -16.29 -7.71
C LEU A 90 -7.88 -15.48 -8.36
N PRO A 91 -6.97 -14.89 -7.57
CA PRO A 91 -5.77 -14.25 -8.11
C PRO A 91 -4.92 -15.28 -8.87
N PRO A 92 -4.37 -14.95 -10.05
CA PRO A 92 -3.35 -15.75 -10.70
C PRO A 92 -2.16 -15.98 -9.78
N LYS A 93 -1.59 -17.19 -9.84
CA LYS A 93 -0.48 -17.65 -8.97
C LYS A 93 0.71 -16.69 -8.94
N HIS A 94 0.98 -16.03 -10.07
CA HIS A 94 2.09 -15.12 -10.25
C HIS A 94 1.64 -13.65 -10.33
N MET A 95 0.50 -13.27 -9.76
CA MET A 95 0.08 -11.86 -9.73
C MET A 95 1.14 -10.95 -9.08
N PRO A 96 1.54 -9.84 -9.70
CA PRO A 96 2.36 -8.82 -9.05
C PRO A 96 1.67 -8.25 -7.81
N GLU A 97 2.40 -8.05 -6.71
CA GLU A 97 1.81 -7.60 -5.44
C GLU A 97 1.04 -6.28 -5.57
N GLN A 98 1.45 -5.41 -6.49
CA GLN A 98 0.79 -4.14 -6.78
C GLN A 98 -0.64 -4.28 -7.33
N TYR A 99 -0.99 -5.46 -7.88
CA TYR A 99 -2.35 -5.78 -8.36
C TYR A 99 -3.07 -6.82 -7.51
N ALA A 100 -2.40 -7.37 -6.49
CA ALA A 100 -3.09 -8.18 -5.49
C ALA A 100 -4.28 -7.36 -4.98
N ALA A 101 -5.45 -8.01 -4.86
CA ALA A 101 -6.53 -7.46 -4.02
C ALA A 101 -5.83 -6.91 -2.78
N PRO A 102 -5.98 -5.61 -2.46
CA PRO A 102 -5.11 -4.95 -1.50
C PRO A 102 -5.00 -5.89 -0.33
N LYS A 103 -3.77 -6.42 -0.07
CA LYS A 103 -3.50 -7.19 1.15
C LYS A 103 -4.26 -6.41 2.21
N PRO A 104 -5.26 -6.99 2.91
CA PRO A 104 -6.11 -6.22 3.82
C PRO A 104 -5.15 -5.32 4.56
N LYS A 105 -5.24 -3.98 4.33
CA LYS A 105 -4.26 -3.02 4.84
C LYS A 105 -3.97 -3.52 6.23
N PRO A 106 -2.71 -3.90 6.60
CA PRO A 106 -2.46 -4.51 7.90
C PRO A 106 -3.22 -3.62 8.85
N SER A 107 -4.24 -4.21 9.50
CA SER A 107 -5.38 -3.41 9.97
C SER A 107 -4.77 -2.24 10.71
N LEU A 108 -5.21 -1.00 10.47
CA LEU A 108 -4.49 0.15 11.04
C LEU A 108 -4.26 -0.06 12.55
N LEU A 109 -5.12 -0.88 13.17
CA LEU A 109 -5.13 -1.35 14.53
C LEU A 109 -4.49 -2.74 14.83
N GLU A 110 -3.84 -3.43 13.91
CA GLU A 110 -3.33 -4.82 14.07
C GLU A 110 -2.35 -4.95 15.25
N ASP A 111 -1.62 -3.87 15.52
CA ASP A 111 -0.71 -3.72 16.66
C ASP A 111 -1.19 -2.70 17.70
N VAL A 112 -2.46 -2.27 17.59
CA VAL A 112 -3.05 -1.24 18.45
C VAL A 112 -4.09 -1.88 19.36
N ASN A 113 -3.79 -1.92 20.65
CA ASN A 113 -4.77 -2.28 21.65
C ASN A 113 -5.45 -0.99 22.15
N VAL A 114 -6.70 -0.78 21.76
CA VAL A 114 -7.51 0.37 22.19
C VAL A 114 -7.95 0.16 23.64
N LEU A 115 -7.57 1.07 24.52
CA LEU A 115 -7.82 0.97 25.96
C LEU A 115 -8.99 1.85 26.42
N TYR A 116 -9.35 2.88 25.64
CA TYR A 116 -10.54 3.68 25.88
C TYR A 116 -11.77 3.05 25.23
N THR A 117 -12.86 2.91 26.00
CA THR A 117 -14.13 2.33 25.54
C THR A 117 -15.24 3.36 25.33
N GLY A 118 -14.96 4.64 25.57
CA GLY A 118 -15.93 5.72 25.37
C GLY A 118 -16.06 6.14 23.91
N LYS A 119 -16.93 7.12 23.66
CA LYS A 119 -17.15 7.68 22.31
C LYS A 119 -15.99 8.60 21.93
N THR A 120 -15.59 8.53 20.66
CA THR A 120 -14.54 9.37 20.09
C THR A 120 -14.99 9.90 18.75
N GLU A 121 -14.45 11.04 18.34
CA GLU A 121 -14.74 11.59 17.01
C GLU A 121 -14.32 10.60 15.90
N PRO A 122 -15.15 10.40 14.85
CA PRO A 122 -14.83 9.47 13.78
C PRO A 122 -13.52 9.83 13.07
N GLY A 123 -12.59 8.88 12.95
CA GLY A 123 -11.28 9.09 12.30
C GLY A 123 -10.18 9.58 13.25
N LEU A 124 -10.52 9.99 14.48
CA LEU A 124 -9.55 10.54 15.43
C LEU A 124 -8.50 9.50 15.85
N LEU A 125 -8.95 8.29 16.17
CA LEU A 125 -8.06 7.20 16.59
C LEU A 125 -7.16 6.78 15.42
N GLU A 126 -7.73 6.67 14.22
CA GLU A 126 -7.02 6.29 13.01
C GLU A 126 -5.90 7.29 12.68
N ASP A 127 -6.18 8.58 12.80
CA ASP A 127 -5.19 9.64 12.57
C ASP A 127 -4.06 9.61 13.60
N ALA A 128 -4.40 9.44 14.88
CA ALA A 128 -3.42 9.34 15.95
C ALA A 128 -2.53 8.09 15.79
N VAL A 129 -3.12 6.95 15.44
CA VAL A 129 -2.38 5.71 15.17
C VAL A 129 -1.48 5.87 13.96
N THR A 130 -1.96 6.53 12.89
CA THR A 130 -1.15 6.82 11.70
C THR A 130 0.06 7.69 12.07
N ALA A 131 -0.16 8.77 12.84
CA ALA A 131 0.91 9.63 13.31
C ALA A 131 1.91 8.88 14.21
N VAL A 132 1.46 7.93 15.03
CA VAL A 132 2.34 7.07 15.82
C VAL A 132 3.16 6.14 14.91
N LYS A 133 2.53 5.43 13.96
CA LYS A 133 3.25 4.50 13.07
C LYS A 133 4.29 5.19 12.20
N GLU A 134 4.01 6.40 11.71
CA GLU A 134 4.94 7.18 10.90
C GLU A 134 6.16 7.71 11.68
N ASN A 135 6.07 7.79 13.00
CA ASN A 135 7.09 8.44 13.82
C ASN A 135 7.76 7.52 14.85
N ALA A 136 7.07 6.51 15.39
CA ALA A 136 7.58 5.67 16.48
C ALA A 136 8.84 4.86 16.11
N ASP A 137 9.06 4.56 14.83
CA ASP A 137 10.21 3.78 14.33
C ASP A 137 11.38 4.65 13.86
N LYS A 138 11.28 5.99 13.96
CA LYS A 138 12.39 6.88 13.58
C LYS A 138 13.44 6.92 14.68
N GLU A 139 14.69 6.60 14.31
CA GLU A 139 15.89 6.66 15.16
C GLU A 139 16.12 8.02 15.85
N GLU A 140 15.50 9.09 15.34
CA GLU A 140 15.55 10.44 15.89
C GLU A 140 14.80 10.58 17.23
N PHE A 141 13.83 9.72 17.53
CA PHE A 141 13.02 9.79 18.75
C PHE A 141 13.50 8.82 19.82
N LYS A 142 14.69 9.09 20.36
CA LYS A 142 15.25 8.32 21.47
C LYS A 142 14.52 8.54 22.80
N LYS A 143 13.75 9.65 22.92
CA LYS A 143 12.98 10.02 24.12
C LYS A 143 11.49 10.10 23.82
N GLU A 144 10.67 9.57 24.72
CA GLU A 144 9.21 9.58 24.64
C GLU A 144 8.66 11.01 24.53
N SER A 145 9.32 11.99 25.14
CA SER A 145 8.93 13.41 25.08
C SER A 145 9.02 14.01 23.67
N GLN A 146 9.96 13.55 22.84
CA GLN A 146 10.08 14.04 21.47
C GLN A 146 8.94 13.49 20.60
N LEU A 147 8.63 12.20 20.76
CA LEU A 147 7.49 11.57 20.11
C LEU A 147 6.17 12.24 20.54
N ALA A 148 5.99 12.49 21.84
CA ALA A 148 4.82 13.20 22.37
C ALA A 148 4.65 14.59 21.73
N ARG A 149 5.74 15.35 21.56
CA ARG A 149 5.72 16.66 20.90
C ARG A 149 5.29 16.59 19.44
N VAL A 150 5.85 15.65 18.66
CA VAL A 150 5.49 15.49 17.25
C VAL A 150 4.05 15.06 17.07
N LEU A 151 3.57 14.15 17.94
CA LEU A 151 2.17 13.75 17.96
C LEU A 151 1.26 14.94 18.29
N LYS A 152 1.61 15.74 19.31
CA LYS A 152 0.89 16.97 19.65
C LYS A 152 0.78 17.91 18.45
N GLU A 153 1.90 18.21 17.78
CA GLU A 153 1.94 19.08 16.61
C GLU A 153 1.06 18.54 15.46
N SER A 154 1.08 17.22 15.24
CA SER A 154 0.24 16.56 14.23
C SER A 154 -1.25 16.67 14.54
N MET A 155 -1.63 16.41 15.80
CA MET A 155 -3.02 16.53 16.24
C MET A 155 -3.50 17.99 16.22
N GLU A 156 -2.66 18.94 16.63
CA GLU A 156 -3.02 20.36 16.62
C GLU A 156 -3.24 20.89 15.20
N LYS A 157 -2.47 20.39 14.24
CA LYS A 157 -2.62 20.75 12.83
C LYS A 157 -3.93 20.23 12.23
N LYS A 158 -4.38 19.04 12.61
CA LYS A 158 -5.56 18.39 11.99
C LYS A 158 -6.86 18.60 12.77
N TRP A 159 -6.78 18.60 14.08
CA TRP A 159 -7.93 18.56 15.00
C TRP A 159 -8.01 19.80 15.91
N GLY A 160 -7.31 20.90 15.59
CA GLY A 160 -7.34 22.13 16.38
C GLY A 160 -6.45 22.10 17.62
N ARG A 161 -6.25 23.25 18.26
CA ARG A 161 -5.22 23.48 19.30
C ARG A 161 -5.54 22.80 20.66
N TYR A 162 -4.57 22.86 21.58
CA TYR A 162 -4.65 22.42 22.98
C TYR A 162 -4.70 20.91 23.18
N TRP A 163 -3.88 20.18 22.42
CA TRP A 163 -3.69 18.76 22.64
C TRP A 163 -2.70 18.49 23.76
N GLN A 164 -3.08 17.63 24.69
CA GLN A 164 -2.17 17.03 25.66
C GLN A 164 -1.85 15.62 25.19
N VAL A 165 -0.56 15.29 25.11
CA VAL A 165 -0.08 13.99 24.63
C VAL A 165 0.87 13.41 25.66
N ILE A 166 0.55 12.21 26.14
CA ILE A 166 1.34 11.46 27.10
C ILE A 166 1.75 10.15 26.45
N VAL A 167 3.05 9.87 26.47
CA VAL A 167 3.66 8.64 25.96
C VAL A 167 4.45 8.00 27.10
N SER A 168 4.24 6.70 27.33
CA SER A 168 4.99 5.95 28.36
C SER A 168 5.24 4.52 27.91
N ARG A 169 6.34 3.92 28.36
CA ARG A 169 6.61 2.48 28.21
C ARG A 169 6.02 1.63 29.35
N SER A 170 5.72 2.27 30.47
CA SER A 170 5.13 1.66 31.66
C SER A 170 3.67 2.03 31.79
N THR A 171 2.90 1.21 32.51
CA THR A 171 1.50 1.54 32.83
C THR A 171 1.40 2.77 33.73
N PHE A 172 0.39 3.60 33.47
CA PHE A 172 0.09 4.78 34.28
C PHE A 172 -1.44 5.01 34.26
N GLY A 173 -1.96 5.63 35.32
CA GLY A 173 -3.36 6.04 35.40
C GLY A 173 -3.47 7.56 35.34
N CYS A 174 -4.59 8.08 34.81
CA CYS A 174 -4.87 9.51 34.79
C CYS A 174 -6.34 9.79 35.09
N ALA A 175 -6.61 10.95 35.68
CA ALA A 175 -7.94 11.55 35.77
C ALA A 175 -7.81 12.98 35.23
N VAL A 176 -8.45 13.26 34.10
CA VAL A 176 -8.27 14.51 33.35
C VAL A 176 -9.61 15.05 32.88
N GLY A 177 -9.75 16.37 32.87
CA GLY A 177 -10.82 17.06 32.15
C GLY A 177 -10.42 17.20 30.69
N HIS A 178 -11.33 16.85 29.78
CA HIS A 178 -11.12 16.95 28.35
C HIS A 178 -12.42 17.32 27.67
N GLU A 179 -12.32 17.78 26.42
CA GLU A 179 -13.49 18.03 25.59
C GLU A 179 -14.18 16.74 25.18
N ASP A 180 -15.51 16.79 25.04
CA ASP A 180 -16.33 15.64 24.67
C ASP A 180 -15.87 15.02 23.34
N ASN A 181 -15.76 13.70 23.30
CA ASN A 181 -15.31 12.89 22.14
C ASN A 181 -13.84 13.11 21.68
N TYR A 182 -13.07 14.00 22.32
CA TYR A 182 -11.65 14.24 21.99
C TYR A 182 -10.70 13.61 23.03
N PHE A 183 -10.94 12.36 23.39
CA PHE A 183 -10.08 11.58 24.26
C PHE A 183 -9.81 10.21 23.63
N ILE A 184 -8.54 9.83 23.52
CA ILE A 184 -8.13 8.51 23.07
C ILE A 184 -7.05 7.95 23.99
N HIS A 185 -7.16 6.65 24.26
CA HIS A 185 -6.17 5.89 25.01
C HIS A 185 -5.96 4.55 24.30
N PHE A 186 -4.73 4.29 23.87
CA PHE A 186 -4.37 3.07 23.18
C PHE A 186 -2.91 2.68 23.44
N LYS A 187 -2.59 1.43 23.18
CA LYS A 187 -1.23 0.88 23.25
C LYS A 187 -0.80 0.49 21.85
N TYR A 188 0.40 0.90 21.45
CA TYR A 188 1.05 0.45 20.22
C TYR A 188 2.44 -0.11 20.57
N ARG A 189 2.65 -1.40 20.25
CA ARG A 189 3.83 -2.18 20.66
C ARG A 189 4.11 -2.08 22.18
N HIS A 190 5.19 -1.41 22.58
CA HIS A 190 5.61 -1.25 23.98
C HIS A 190 5.23 0.11 24.59
N HIS A 191 4.54 0.98 23.84
CA HIS A 191 4.19 2.32 24.31
C HIS A 191 2.68 2.46 24.51
N LEU A 192 2.32 3.13 25.59
CA LEU A 192 0.98 3.59 25.93
C LEU A 192 0.86 5.07 25.55
N PHE A 193 -0.26 5.40 24.91
CA PHE A 193 -0.56 6.72 24.39
C PHE A 193 -1.88 7.22 24.97
N ILE A 194 -1.84 8.37 25.63
CA ILE A 194 -3.03 9.12 26.01
C ILE A 194 -2.97 10.46 25.29
N LEU A 195 -3.98 10.72 24.46
CA LEU A 195 -4.13 11.99 23.76
C LEU A 195 -5.51 12.54 24.09
N TYR A 196 -5.58 13.79 24.51
CA TYR A 196 -6.85 14.47 24.72
C TYR A 196 -6.75 15.96 24.42
N ARG A 197 -7.88 16.54 24.00
CA ARG A 197 -8.01 17.98 23.78
C ARG A 197 -8.63 18.64 25.00
N THR A 198 -8.11 19.80 25.40
CA THR A 198 -8.72 20.65 26.43
C THR A 198 -9.38 21.86 25.78
N THR A 199 -10.43 22.40 26.41
CA THR A 199 -11.01 23.68 26.00
C THR A 199 -10.02 24.83 26.27
N GLU A 200 -10.14 25.91 25.49
CA GLU A 200 -9.47 27.19 25.79
C GLU A 200 -9.89 27.75 27.16
#